data_AF-A0A3B8VCF4-F1
#
_entry.id   AF-A0A3B8VCF4-F1
#
_cell.length_a   1.000
_cell.length_b   1.000
_cell.length_c   1.000
_cell.angle_alpha   90.00
_cell.angle_beta   90.00
_cell.angle_gamma   90.00
#
_symmetry.space_group_name_H-M   'P 1'
#
loop_
_entity.id
_entity.type
_entity.pdbx_description
1 polymer ?
#
loop_
_entity_poly.entity_id
_entity_poly.type
_entity_poly.pdbx_seq_one_letter_code
_entity_poly.pdbx_strand_id
1 'polypeptide(L)' 'MTDIELVLNMLAEVTTTALSKSKQPETFRENVAVARDGGSVAKSTRKDIESRLESSVISPLNASDKPALEVKKPYDEE' A
#
# COMPACT_ATOMS: atom_id res chain seq x y z
N MET A 1 -0.20 -8.98 5.97
CA MET A 1 -0.43 -8.33 4.67
C MET A 1 -1.33 -9.22 3.84
N THR A 2 -2.49 -8.72 3.44
CA THR A 2 -3.48 -9.38 2.59
C THR A 2 -3.24 -9.08 1.11
N ASP A 3 -3.92 -9.79 0.22
CA ASP A 3 -3.86 -9.54 -1.23
C ASP A 3 -4.32 -8.12 -1.58
N ILE A 4 -5.36 -7.61 -0.92
CA ILE A 4 -5.85 -6.24 -1.13
C ILE A 4 -4.79 -5.24 -0.70
N GLU A 5 -4.14 -5.44 0.46
CA GLU A 5 -3.04 -4.57 0.90
C GLU A 5 -1.87 -4.57 -0.08
N LEU A 6 -1.52 -5.73 -0.62
CA LEU A 6 -0.44 -5.87 -1.59
C LEU A 6 -0.76 -5.11 -2.89
N VAL A 7 -1.98 -5.26 -3.42
CA VAL A 7 -2.44 -4.55 -4.62
C VAL A 7 -2.52 -3.04 -4.39
N LEU A 8 -2.99 -2.60 -3.22
CA LEU A 8 -3.02 -1.17 -2.88
C LEU A 8 -1.61 -0.56 -2.79
N ASN A 9 -0.64 -1.32 -2.26
CA ASN A 9 0.76 -0.88 -2.23
C ASN A 9 1.32 -0.73 -3.66
N MET A 10 1.07 -1.73 -4.52
CA MET A 10 1.48 -1.69 -5.92
C MET A 10 0.80 -0.53 -6.66
N LEU A 11 -0.49 -0.27 -6.39
CA LEU A 11 -1.22 0.86 -6.97
C LEU A 11 -0.57 2.20 -6.61
N ALA A 12 -0.13 2.38 -5.36
CA ALA A 12 0.58 3.59 -4.94
C ALA A 12 1.91 3.74 -5.69
N GLU A 13 2.67 2.65 -5.85
CA GLU A 13 3.97 2.62 -6.53
C GLU A 13 3.84 2.96 -8.02
N VAL A 14 2.95 2.26 -8.75
CA VAL A 14 2.78 2.47 -10.20
C VAL A 14 2.22 3.86 -10.49
N THR A 15 1.31 4.36 -9.65
CA THR A 15 0.75 5.71 -9.81
C THR A 15 1.80 6.77 -9.53
N THR A 16 2.57 6.65 -8.45
CA THR A 16 3.68 7.57 -8.14
C THR A 16 4.69 7.59 -9.27
N THR A 17 5.04 6.41 -9.80
CA THR A 17 5.98 6.28 -10.93
C THR A 17 5.44 6.96 -12.19
N ALA A 18 4.17 6.74 -12.54
CA ALA A 18 3.55 7.38 -13.70
C ALA A 18 3.49 8.91 -13.55
N LEU A 19 3.12 9.41 -12.37
CA LEU A 19 3.12 10.84 -12.06
C LEU A 19 4.51 11.44 -12.10
N SER A 20 5.53 10.74 -11.57
CA SER A 20 6.92 11.21 -11.60
C SER A 20 7.43 11.32 -13.03
N LYS A 21 7.12 10.34 -13.90
CA LYS A 21 7.47 10.40 -15.33
C LYS A 21 6.78 11.55 -16.05
N SER A 22 5.52 11.85 -15.69
CA SER A 22 4.74 12.93 -16.30
C SER A 22 5.14 14.32 -15.81
N LYS A 23 5.44 14.48 -14.51
CA LYS A 23 5.71 15.77 -13.89
C LYS A 23 7.19 16.14 -13.87
N GLN A 24 8.08 15.15 -14.03
CA GLN A 24 9.54 15.32 -14.03
C GLN A 24 10.04 16.21 -12.87
N PRO A 25 9.73 15.85 -11.60
CA PRO A 25 10.13 16.66 -10.45
C PRO A 25 11.66 16.72 -10.32
N GLU A 26 12.22 17.91 -10.15
CA GLU A 26 13.66 18.12 -10.03
C GLU A 26 14.10 18.29 -8.58
N THR A 27 13.23 18.86 -7.75
CA THR A 27 13.55 19.13 -6.35
C THR A 27 13.03 18.06 -5.41
N PHE A 28 13.63 17.96 -4.22
CA PHE A 28 13.13 17.06 -3.17
C PHE A 28 11.67 17.38 -2.81
N ARG A 29 11.29 18.67 -2.74
CA ARG A 29 9.93 19.09 -2.40
C ARG A 29 8.91 18.67 -3.46
N GLU A 30 9.27 18.76 -4.73
CA GLU A 30 8.43 18.29 -5.83
C GLU A 30 8.29 16.77 -5.79
N ASN A 31 9.37 16.03 -5.55
CA ASN A 31 9.31 14.58 -5.38
C ASN A 31 8.41 14.16 -4.22
N VAL A 32 8.45 14.89 -3.09
CA VAL A 32 7.52 14.68 -1.97
C VAL A 32 6.07 14.93 -2.39
N ALA A 33 5.80 15.96 -3.19
CA ALA A 33 4.46 16.23 -3.70
C ALA A 33 3.97 15.10 -4.62
N VAL A 34 4.82 14.62 -5.53
CA VAL A 34 4.50 13.49 -6.43
C VAL A 34 4.20 12.20 -5.65
N ALA A 35 5.01 11.88 -4.64
CA ALA A 35 4.80 10.71 -3.79
C ALA A 35 3.47 10.80 -3.00
N ARG A 36 3.13 11.99 -2.49
CA ARG A 36 1.83 12.23 -1.83
C ARG A 36 0.67 12.07 -2.79
N ASP A 37 0.79 12.60 -4.00
CA ASP A 37 -0.25 12.48 -5.04
C ASP A 37 -0.47 11.02 -5.42
N GLY A 38 0.60 10.26 -5.72
CA GLY A 38 0.49 8.85 -6.08
C GLY A 38 -0.07 7.99 -4.93
N GLY A 39 0.38 8.23 -3.70
CA GLY A 39 -0.18 7.58 -2.51
C GLY A 39 -1.66 7.94 -2.24
N SER A 40 -2.10 9.14 -2.63
CA SER A 40 -3.49 9.57 -2.44
C SER A 40 -4.48 8.77 -3.30
N VAL A 41 -4.04 8.25 -4.45
CA VAL A 41 -4.84 7.36 -5.31
C VAL A 41 -5.10 6.04 -4.59
N ALA A 42 -4.05 5.38 -4.08
CA ALA A 42 -4.22 4.17 -3.28
C ALA A 42 -5.09 4.39 -2.03
N LYS A 43 -4.93 5.53 -1.34
CA LYS A 43 -5.78 5.91 -0.21
C LYS A 43 -7.26 6.03 -0.59
N SER A 44 -7.56 6.65 -1.74
CA SER A 44 -8.92 6.82 -2.23
C SER A 44 -9.53 5.47 -2.60
N THR A 45 -8.78 4.62 -3.32
CA THR A 45 -9.19 3.26 -3.68
C THR A 45 -9.45 2.41 -2.44
N ARG A 46 -8.57 2.45 -1.43
CA ARG A 46 -8.78 1.75 -0.16
C ARG A 46 -10.11 2.15 0.48
N LYS A 47 -10.39 3.46 0.57
CA LYS A 47 -11.64 3.97 1.14
C LYS A 47 -12.87 3.52 0.37
N ASP A 48 -12.82 3.50 -0.96
CA ASP A 48 -13.91 2.99 -1.80
C ASP A 48 -14.17 1.51 -1.52
N ILE A 49 -13.13 0.68 -1.47
CA ILE A 49 -13.26 -0.75 -1.13
C ILE A 49 -13.84 -0.93 0.27
N GLU A 50 -13.27 -0.27 1.28
CA GLU A 50 -13.74 -0.35 2.68
C GLU A 50 -15.21 0.07 2.82
N SER A 51 -15.64 1.08 2.04
CA SER A 51 -17.04 1.54 2.05
C SER A 51 -18.03 0.52 1.49
N ARG A 52 -17.59 -0.32 0.53
CA ARG A 52 -18.42 -1.34 -0.11
C ARG A 52 -18.44 -2.65 0.67
N LEU A 53 -17.36 -2.96 1.38
CA LEU A 53 -17.24 -4.16 2.21
C LEU A 53 -17.77 -3.95 3.64
N GLU A 54 -17.97 -2.70 4.06
CA GLU A 54 -18.32 -2.32 5.44
C GLU A 54 -17.28 -2.81 6.48
N SER A 55 -16.05 -3.09 6.02
CA SER A 55 -14.97 -3.61 6.85
C SER A 55 -13.62 -3.04 6.41
N SER A 56 -12.66 -2.96 7.33
CA SER A 56 -11.29 -2.56 6.94
C SER A 56 -10.60 -3.64 6.13
N VAL A 57 -9.82 -3.21 5.15
CA VAL A 57 -8.95 -4.09 4.35
C VAL A 57 -7.51 -4.11 4.86
N ILE A 58 -7.22 -3.35 5.93
CA ILE A 58 -5.91 -3.29 6.56
C ILE A 58 -5.82 -4.37 7.63
N SER A 59 -4.81 -5.22 7.53
CA SER A 59 -4.55 -6.23 8.55
C SER A 59 -4.05 -5.57 9.84
N PRO A 60 -4.39 -6.13 11.03
CA PRO A 60 -3.87 -5.62 12.29
C PRO A 60 -2.37 -5.92 12.48
N LEU A 61 -1.79 -6.69 11.55
CA LEU A 61 -0.41 -7.12 11.59
C LEU A 61 0.55 -5.93 11.39
N ASN A 62 1.54 -5.83 12.26
CA ASN A 62 2.48 -4.72 12.28
C ASN A 62 3.92 -5.24 12.47
N ALA A 63 4.89 -4.58 11.84
CA ALA A 63 6.32 -4.86 11.98
C ALA A 63 6.86 -4.78 13.42
N SER A 64 6.18 -4.08 14.32
CA SER A 64 6.50 -4.07 15.75
C SER A 64 6.27 -5.42 16.43
N ASP A 65 5.39 -6.25 15.89
CA ASP A 65 5.09 -7.60 16.37
C ASP A 65 5.57 -8.63 15.34
N LYS A 66 6.89 -8.88 15.36
CA LYS A 66 7.54 -9.78 14.40
C LYS A 66 6.96 -11.21 14.40
N PRO A 67 6.69 -11.85 15.55
CA PRO A 67 6.06 -13.17 15.58
C PRO A 67 4.72 -13.23 14.85
N ALA A 68 3.90 -12.18 14.95
CA ALA A 68 2.61 -12.13 14.24
C ALA A 68 2.74 -12.06 12.71
N LEU A 69 3.94 -11.78 12.18
CA LEU A 69 4.23 -11.73 10.74
C LEU A 69 4.81 -13.03 10.19
N GLU A 70 5.08 -14.02 11.04
CA GLU A 70 5.62 -15.31 10.60
C GLU A 70 4.55 -16.09 9.82
N VAL A 71 4.82 -16.31 8.54
CA VAL A 71 4.00 -17.19 7.71
C VAL A 71 4.38 -18.62 8.04
N LYS A 72 3.53 -19.32 8.82
CA LYS A 72 3.68 -20.76 9.03
C LYS A 72 3.65 -21.45 7.67
N LYS A 73 4.71 -22.17 7.32
CA LYS A 73 4.71 -22.97 6.10
C LYS A 73 3.83 -24.20 6.34
N PRO A 74 3.17 -24.73 5.31
CA PRO A 74 2.32 -25.92 5.45
C PRO A 74 3.07 -27.18 5.90
N TYR A 75 4.40 -27.13 6.01
CA TYR A 75 5.26 -28.23 6.48
C TYR A 75 5.80 -28.02 7.90
N ASP A 76 5.40 -26.94 8.60
CA ASP A 76 5.85 -26.64 9.97
C ASP A 76 4.89 -27.23 11.04
N GLU A 77 3.93 -28.08 10.64
CA GLU A 77 2.93 -28.75 11.51
C GLU A 77 3.25 -30.24 11.78
N GLU A 78 4.52 -30.64 11.77
CA GLU A 78 4.99 -31.95 12.28
C GLU A 78 5.69 -31.85 13.64
#